data_AF-A0A3M0SHD3-F1
#
_entry.id   AF-A0A3M0SHD3-F1
#
_cell.length_a   1.000
_cell.length_b   1.000
_cell.length_c   1.000
_cell.angle_alpha   90.00
_cell.angle_beta   90.00
_cell.angle_gamma   90.00
#
_symmetry.space_group_name_H-M   'P 1'
#
loop_
_entity.id
_entity.type
_entity.pdbx_description
1 polymer ?
#
loop_
_entity_poly.entity_id
_entity_poly.type
_entity_poly.pdbx_seq_one_letter_code
_entity_poly.pdbx_strand_id
1 'polypeptide(L)'
;MAFKWKEEFNLNIDEIDKQHKKLMEIGKKAYDIAILDDGYDRYDEIMTILDELLEYTKYHFEYEENMLKKYNYDHIHDQEEEHGFYVYKINEVSSREDIDDNQRKVILEIIDFLSEWISNHIMIADRKYAVFLKTV
;
A
#
# COMPACT_ATOMS: atom_id res chain seq x y z
N MET A 1 -13.23 5.15 -4.68
CA MET A 1 -13.15 3.76 -4.22
C MET A 1 -11.73 3.52 -3.83
N ALA A 2 -11.51 3.08 -2.59
CA ALA A 2 -10.20 2.68 -2.11
C ALA A 2 -9.65 1.53 -2.98
N PHE A 3 -8.33 1.50 -3.16
CA PHE A 3 -7.57 0.43 -3.81
C PHE A 3 -8.06 -0.01 -5.20
N LYS A 4 -8.55 0.93 -6.01
CA LYS A 4 -8.94 0.66 -7.39
C LYS A 4 -7.78 0.97 -8.34
N TRP A 5 -7.30 -0.04 -9.07
CA TRP A 5 -6.33 0.17 -10.14
C TRP A 5 -6.88 1.14 -11.19
N LYS A 6 -6.01 2.03 -11.67
CA LYS A 6 -6.29 2.99 -12.73
C LYS A 6 -5.14 2.97 -13.73
N GLU A 7 -5.45 3.26 -14.99
CA GLU A 7 -4.42 3.29 -16.05
C GLU A 7 -3.33 4.33 -15.79
N GLU A 8 -3.63 5.38 -15.03
CA GLU A 8 -2.64 6.38 -14.62
C GLU A 8 -1.54 5.77 -13.74
N PHE A 9 -1.79 4.67 -13.02
CA PHE A 9 -0.79 4.02 -12.16
C PHE A 9 0.25 3.20 -12.94
N ASN A 10 0.07 2.96 -14.24
CA ASN A 10 1.08 2.23 -15.01
C ASN A 10 2.39 3.02 -15.09
N LEU A 11 3.46 2.40 -14.63
CA LEU A 11 4.83 2.90 -14.76
C LEU A 11 5.51 2.37 -16.01
N ASN A 12 4.96 1.33 -16.63
CA ASN A 12 5.53 0.57 -17.74
C ASN A 12 6.80 -0.17 -17.33
N ILE A 13 6.77 -0.73 -16.13
CA ILE A 13 7.79 -1.62 -15.59
C ILE A 13 7.03 -2.87 -15.15
N ASP A 14 7.01 -3.90 -15.99
CA ASP A 14 6.07 -5.03 -15.88
C ASP A 14 5.99 -5.65 -14.48
N GLU A 15 7.13 -5.88 -13.83
CA GLU A 15 7.14 -6.50 -12.50
C GLU A 15 6.65 -5.54 -11.40
N ILE A 16 6.96 -4.24 -11.50
CA ILE A 16 6.46 -3.22 -10.56
C ILE A 16 4.95 -3.03 -10.73
N ASP A 17 4.47 -2.89 -11.96
CA ASP A 17 3.03 -2.73 -12.24
C ASP A 17 2.23 -3.95 -11.77
N LYS A 18 2.81 -5.15 -11.88
CA LYS A 18 2.24 -6.39 -11.33
C LYS A 18 2.19 -6.38 -9.79
N GLN A 19 3.26 -5.93 -9.13
CA GLN A 19 3.28 -5.80 -7.67
C GLN A 19 2.29 -4.74 -7.17
N HIS A 20 2.20 -3.57 -7.81
CA HIS A 20 1.22 -2.55 -7.46
C HIS A 20 -0.22 -3.04 -7.64
N LYS A 21 -0.53 -3.77 -8.73
CA LYS A 21 -1.85 -4.38 -8.92
C LYS A 21 -2.18 -5.34 -7.79
N LYS A 22 -1.21 -6.17 -7.37
CA LYS A 22 -1.40 -7.10 -6.26
C LYS A 22 -1.59 -6.39 -4.91
N LEU A 23 -0.86 -5.31 -4.63
CA LEU A 23 -1.10 -4.44 -3.46
C LEU A 23 -2.53 -3.90 -3.45
N MET A 24 -2.97 -3.36 -4.59
CA MET A 24 -4.33 -2.84 -4.77
C MET A 24 -5.38 -3.94 -4.60
N GLU A 25 -5.14 -5.16 -5.10
CA GLU A 25 -6.03 -6.29 -4.88
C GLU A 25 -6.17 -6.65 -3.40
N ILE A 26 -5.07 -6.69 -2.64
CA ILE A 26 -5.10 -7.01 -1.21
C ILE A 26 -5.87 -5.93 -0.44
N GLY A 27 -5.51 -4.65 -0.63
CA GLY A 27 -6.19 -3.54 0.04
C GLY A 27 -7.67 -3.45 -0.34
N LYS A 28 -8.02 -3.81 -1.59
CA LYS A 28 -9.42 -3.89 -2.03
C LYS A 28 -10.20 -4.96 -1.26
N LYS A 29 -9.62 -6.12 -0.94
CA LYS A 29 -10.29 -7.13 -0.12
C LYS A 29 -10.63 -6.57 1.26
N ALA A 30 -9.69 -5.88 1.91
CA ALA A 30 -9.94 -5.25 3.21
C ALA A 30 -11.09 -4.25 3.13
N TYR A 31 -11.09 -3.38 2.10
CA TYR A 31 -12.16 -2.41 1.88
C TYR A 31 -13.52 -3.09 1.67
N ASP A 32 -13.58 -4.06 0.76
CA ASP A 32 -14.83 -4.74 0.41
C ASP A 32 -15.48 -5.43 1.63
N ILE A 33 -14.65 -5.99 2.51
CA ILE A 33 -15.11 -6.59 3.77
C ILE A 33 -15.57 -5.51 4.76
N ALA A 34 -14.81 -4.43 4.93
CA ALA A 34 -15.12 -3.36 5.87
C ALA A 34 -16.43 -2.60 5.55
N ILE A 35 -16.83 -2.58 4.27
CA ILE A 35 -18.09 -1.93 3.85
C ILE A 35 -19.32 -2.84 3.94
N LEU A 36 -19.16 -4.15 4.21
CA LEU A 36 -20.31 -5.03 4.43
C LEU A 36 -21.13 -4.55 5.64
N ASP A 37 -22.45 -4.55 5.49
CA ASP A 37 -23.40 -4.10 6.51
C ASP A 37 -24.40 -5.21 6.81
N ASP A 38 -23.89 -6.35 7.29
CA ASP A 38 -24.66 -7.55 7.61
C ASP A 38 -24.77 -7.83 9.12
N GLY A 39 -24.23 -6.93 9.95
CA GLY A 39 -24.23 -7.05 11.40
C GLY A 39 -23.23 -8.07 11.96
N TYR A 40 -22.35 -8.63 11.12
CA TYR A 40 -21.28 -9.53 11.55
C TYR A 40 -20.01 -8.73 11.87
N ASP A 41 -19.36 -9.07 12.99
CA ASP A 41 -18.06 -8.52 13.35
C ASP A 41 -16.98 -9.22 12.53
N ARG A 42 -16.29 -8.43 11.70
CA ARG A 42 -15.26 -8.88 10.75
C ARG A 42 -13.88 -8.39 11.13
N TYR A 43 -13.68 -7.94 12.37
CA TYR A 43 -12.42 -7.39 12.84
C TYR A 43 -11.25 -8.32 12.53
N ASP A 44 -11.31 -9.58 12.97
CA ASP A 44 -10.23 -10.57 12.77
C ASP A 44 -9.93 -10.83 11.28
N GLU A 45 -10.97 -10.88 10.43
CA GLU A 45 -10.81 -11.06 8.99
C GLU A 45 -10.07 -9.89 8.36
N ILE A 46 -10.42 -8.66 8.76
CA ILE A 46 -9.81 -7.44 8.25
C ILE A 46 -8.35 -7.34 8.73
N MET A 47 -8.09 -7.63 10.00
CA MET A 47 -6.74 -7.64 10.56
C MET A 47 -5.84 -8.65 9.83
N THR A 48 -6.35 -9.83 9.53
CA THR A 48 -5.63 -10.84 8.73
C THR A 48 -5.25 -10.30 7.34
N ILE A 49 -6.12 -9.51 6.70
CA ILE A 49 -5.83 -8.91 5.39
C ILE A 49 -4.87 -7.73 5.51
N LEU A 50 -4.96 -6.94 6.59
CA LEU A 50 -3.99 -5.87 6.85
C LEU A 50 -2.58 -6.43 7.10
N ASP A 51 -2.47 -7.59 7.74
CA ASP A 51 -1.20 -8.32 7.85
C ASP A 51 -0.72 -8.84 6.48
N GLU A 52 -1.62 -9.39 5.63
CA GLU A 52 -1.30 -9.74 4.23
C GLU A 52 -0.78 -8.50 3.46
N LEU A 53 -1.43 -7.35 3.65
CA LEU A 53 -1.06 -6.09 3.02
C LEU A 53 0.30 -5.60 3.50
N LEU A 54 0.57 -5.67 4.80
CA LEU A 54 1.83 -5.29 5.42
C LEU A 54 2.99 -6.10 4.85
N GLU A 55 2.86 -7.43 4.85
CA GLU A 55 3.92 -8.32 4.38
C GLU A 55 4.18 -8.15 2.88
N TYR A 56 3.12 -7.98 2.08
CA TYR A 56 3.26 -7.74 0.65
C TYR A 56 3.83 -6.35 0.33
N THR A 57 3.51 -5.34 1.15
CA THR A 57 4.09 -3.99 1.07
C THR A 57 5.59 -4.03 1.31
N LYS A 58 6.05 -4.70 2.37
CA LYS A 58 7.49 -4.85 2.66
C LYS A 58 8.21 -5.55 1.51
N TYR A 59 7.63 -6.64 1.00
CA TYR A 59 8.19 -7.36 -0.15
C TYR A 59 8.35 -6.47 -1.38
N HIS A 60 7.32 -5.68 -1.69
CA HIS A 60 7.33 -4.77 -2.83
C HIS A 60 8.37 -3.66 -2.67
N PHE A 61 8.42 -3.00 -1.51
CA PHE A 61 9.39 -1.95 -1.24
C PHE A 61 10.83 -2.46 -1.24
N GLU A 62 11.10 -3.63 -0.66
CA GLU A 62 12.41 -4.26 -0.73
C GLU A 62 12.82 -4.55 -2.19
N TYR A 63 11.90 -5.05 -3.01
CA TYR A 63 12.15 -5.29 -4.42
C TYR A 63 12.52 -3.98 -5.15
N GLU A 64 11.74 -2.93 -4.94
CA GLU A 64 11.95 -1.63 -5.55
C GLU A 64 13.28 -1.01 -5.12
N GLU A 65 13.56 -0.94 -3.82
CA GLU A 65 14.78 -0.39 -3.28
C GLU A 65 16.02 -1.12 -3.82
N ASN A 66 15.98 -2.45 -3.89
CA ASN A 66 17.07 -3.24 -4.48
C ASN A 66 17.28 -2.93 -5.96
N MET A 67 16.19 -2.76 -6.72
CA MET A 67 16.26 -2.33 -8.11
C MET A 67 16.87 -0.92 -8.21
N LEU A 68 16.41 0.04 -7.41
CA LEU A 68 16.90 1.42 -7.42
C LEU A 68 18.38 1.52 -7.02
N LYS A 69 18.83 0.75 -6.02
CA LYS A 69 20.26 0.62 -5.62
C LYS A 69 21.10 0.15 -6.80
N LYS A 70 20.64 -0.88 -7.50
CA LYS A 70 21.36 -1.47 -8.65
C LYS A 70 21.60 -0.47 -9.77
N TYR A 71 20.65 0.44 -10.00
CA TYR A 71 20.75 1.46 -11.05
C TYR A 71 21.32 2.81 -10.54
N ASN A 72 21.74 2.90 -9.28
CA ASN A 72 22.25 4.12 -8.64
C ASN A 72 21.26 5.30 -8.76
N TYR A 73 20.01 5.07 -8.38
CA TYR A 73 19.02 6.15 -8.35
C TYR A 73 19.33 7.17 -7.23
N ASP A 74 19.53 8.43 -7.60
CA ASP A 74 19.99 9.49 -6.68
C ASP A 74 19.02 9.81 -5.53
N HIS A 75 17.72 9.54 -5.70
CA HIS A 75 16.67 9.84 -4.70
C HIS A 75 16.23 8.61 -3.90
N ILE A 76 17.07 7.59 -3.81
CA ILE A 76 16.70 6.37 -3.09
C ILE A 76 16.39 6.60 -1.61
N HIS A 77 17.12 7.50 -0.95
CA HIS A 77 16.87 7.80 0.46
C HIS A 77 15.46 8.34 0.70
N ASP A 78 14.94 9.17 -0.22
CA ASP A 78 13.59 9.72 -0.13
C ASP A 78 12.55 8.59 -0.28
N GLN A 79 12.78 7.62 -1.16
CA GLN A 79 11.92 6.43 -1.29
C GLN A 79 11.91 5.59 -0.01
N GLU A 80 13.08 5.27 0.54
CA GLU A 80 13.20 4.46 1.76
C GLU A 80 12.49 5.11 2.97
N GLU A 81 12.54 6.45 3.07
CA GLU A 81 11.84 7.20 4.11
C GLU A 81 10.31 7.13 3.94
N GLU A 82 9.82 7.36 2.72
CA GLU A 82 8.40 7.25 2.38
C GLU A 82 7.87 5.82 2.64
N HIS A 83 8.60 4.79 2.21
CA HIS A 83 8.29 3.38 2.46
C HIS A 83 8.22 3.08 3.96
N GLY A 84 9.21 3.54 4.72
CA GLY A 84 9.27 3.36 6.17
C GLY A 84 8.07 3.98 6.88
N PHE A 85 7.65 5.17 6.45
CA PHE A 85 6.46 5.83 6.98
C PHE A 85 5.18 5.03 6.71
N TYR A 86 5.01 4.51 5.50
CA TYR A 86 3.83 3.72 5.15
C TYR A 86 3.76 2.41 5.94
N VAL A 87 4.88 1.69 6.06
CA VAL A 87 4.98 0.48 6.89
C VAL A 87 4.70 0.79 8.35
N TYR A 88 5.22 1.89 8.89
CA TYR A 88 4.92 2.34 10.25
C TYR A 88 3.42 2.58 10.44
N LYS A 89 2.76 3.23 9.47
CA LYS A 89 1.31 3.51 9.54
C LYS A 89 0.45 2.26 9.55
N ILE A 90 0.80 1.23 8.77
CA ILE A 90 0.10 -0.05 8.82
C ILE A 90 0.29 -0.72 10.19
N ASN A 91 1.51 -0.73 10.75
CA ASN A 91 1.77 -1.34 12.06
C ASN A 91 1.10 -0.59 13.23
N GLU A 92 1.11 0.74 13.20
CA GLU A 92 0.45 1.59 14.21
C GLU A 92 -1.02 1.22 14.33
N VAL A 93 -1.64 0.91 13.20
CA VAL A 93 -3.03 0.49 13.08
C VAL A 93 -3.24 -0.93 13.59
N SER A 94 -2.41 -1.89 13.15
CA SER A 94 -2.55 -3.28 13.54
C SER A 94 -2.37 -3.51 15.06
N SER A 95 -1.79 -2.52 15.75
CA SER A 95 -1.50 -2.58 17.19
C SER A 95 -2.54 -1.86 18.06
N ARG A 96 -3.63 -1.32 17.49
CA ARG A 96 -4.64 -0.59 18.25
C ARG A 96 -5.57 -1.54 19.02
N GLU A 97 -5.39 -1.61 20.33
CA GLU A 97 -6.22 -2.40 21.25
C GLU A 97 -7.54 -1.70 21.64
N ASP A 98 -7.72 -0.42 21.29
CA ASP A 98 -8.87 0.42 21.69
C ASP A 98 -10.05 0.38 20.69
N ILE A 99 -10.01 -0.56 19.76
CA ILE A 99 -11.03 -0.77 18.76
C ILE A 99 -12.19 -1.56 19.38
N ASP A 100 -13.05 -0.93 20.21
CA ASP A 100 -14.19 -1.61 20.84
C ASP A 100 -15.55 -1.08 20.30
N ASP A 101 -15.82 0.22 20.38
CA ASP A 101 -17.15 0.78 20.02
C ASP A 101 -17.25 1.41 18.61
N ASN A 102 -16.16 1.50 17.83
CA ASN A 102 -16.15 2.19 16.53
C ASN A 102 -15.30 1.50 15.45
N GLN A 103 -15.12 0.18 15.57
CA GLN A 103 -14.17 -0.60 14.78
C GLN A 103 -14.27 -0.39 13.28
N ARG A 104 -15.48 -0.50 12.74
CA ARG A 104 -15.74 -0.31 11.31
C ARG A 104 -15.30 1.07 10.82
N LYS A 105 -15.59 2.13 11.58
CA LYS A 105 -15.23 3.50 11.20
C LYS A 105 -13.71 3.67 11.18
N VAL A 106 -13.04 3.22 12.23
CA VAL A 106 -11.58 3.30 12.35
C VAL A 106 -10.92 2.55 11.19
N ILE A 107 -11.35 1.31 10.93
CA ILE A 107 -10.87 0.50 9.81
C ILE A 107 -11.05 1.20 8.46
N LEU A 108 -12.22 1.80 8.21
CA LEU A 108 -12.45 2.49 6.94
C LEU A 108 -11.55 3.71 6.79
N GLU A 109 -11.36 4.51 7.85
CA GLU A 109 -10.43 5.66 7.84
C GLU A 109 -9.00 5.23 7.53
N ILE A 110 -8.57 4.08 8.06
CA ILE A 110 -7.26 3.49 7.78
C ILE A 110 -7.16 3.06 6.32
N ILE A 111 -8.12 2.28 5.83
CA ILE A 111 -8.11 1.75 4.47
C ILE A 111 -8.10 2.90 3.46
N ASP A 112 -8.85 3.97 3.74
CA ASP A 112 -8.86 5.19 2.93
C ASP A 112 -7.48 5.88 2.95
N PHE A 113 -6.88 6.06 4.13
CA PHE A 113 -5.54 6.62 4.26
C PHE A 113 -4.50 5.79 3.48
N LEU A 114 -4.50 4.47 3.65
CA LEU A 114 -3.54 3.58 3.00
C LEU A 114 -3.71 3.62 1.48
N SER A 115 -4.97 3.59 1.01
CA SER A 115 -5.28 3.70 -0.41
C SER A 115 -4.83 5.04 -1.00
N GLU A 116 -5.06 6.14 -0.31
CA GLU A 116 -4.67 7.48 -0.77
C GLU A 116 -3.15 7.60 -0.84
N TRP A 117 -2.46 7.17 0.22
CA TRP A 117 -1.01 7.22 0.29
C TRP A 117 -0.37 6.43 -0.84
N ILE A 118 -0.74 5.15 -1.02
CA ILE A 118 -0.11 4.30 -2.05
C ILE A 118 -0.42 4.81 -3.46
N SER A 119 -1.63 5.33 -3.70
CA SER A 119 -1.98 5.92 -5.00
C SER A 119 -1.13 7.15 -5.31
N ASN A 120 -0.92 8.01 -4.32
CA ASN A 120 -0.10 9.22 -4.49
C ASN A 120 1.38 8.88 -4.65
N HIS A 121 1.88 7.91 -3.88
CA HIS A 121 3.26 7.43 -3.96
C HIS A 121 3.58 6.89 -5.36
N ILE A 122 2.74 6.00 -5.90
CA ILE A 122 2.87 5.50 -7.29
C ILE A 122 2.89 6.64 -8.32
N MET A 123 1.98 7.60 -8.15
CA MET A 123 1.81 8.68 -9.12
C MET A 123 2.95 9.69 -9.11
N ILE A 124 3.59 9.90 -7.96
CA ILE A 124 4.55 10.98 -7.72
C ILE A 124 5.96 10.44 -7.54
N ALA A 125 6.17 9.57 -6.55
CA ALA A 125 7.49 9.08 -6.19
C ALA A 125 7.93 8.02 -7.21
N ASP A 126 7.10 6.99 -7.42
CA ASP A 126 7.52 5.86 -8.25
C ASP A 126 7.67 6.22 -9.73
N ARG A 127 6.81 7.15 -10.18
CA ARG A 127 6.90 7.71 -11.51
C ARG A 127 8.24 8.40 -11.78
N LYS A 128 8.87 9.02 -10.76
CA LYS A 128 10.18 9.67 -10.95
C LYS A 128 11.24 8.64 -11.30
N TYR A 129 11.31 7.52 -10.58
CA TYR A 129 12.28 6.49 -10.93
C TYR A 129 11.90 5.79 -12.23
N ALA A 130 10.60 5.64 -12.55
CA ALA A 130 10.19 5.05 -13.81
C ALA A 130 10.63 5.87 -15.02
N VAL A 131 10.70 7.19 -14.89
CA VAL A 131 11.29 8.09 -15.89
C VAL A 131 12.82 7.92 -15.95
N PHE A 132 13.48 7.88 -14.79
CA PHE A 132 14.93 7.67 -14.70
C PHE A 132 15.37 6.35 -15.35
N LEU A 133 14.66 5.24 -15.09
CA LEU A 133 15.01 3.92 -15.61
C LEU A 133 14.89 3.79 -17.13
N LYS A 134 14.24 4.75 -17.81
CA LYS A 134 14.23 4.82 -19.28
C LYS A 134 15.51 5.41 -19.86
N THR A 135 16.36 6.00 -19.02
CA THR A 135 17.61 6.66 -19.42
C THR A 135 18.85 5.79 -19.22
N VAL A 136 18.70 4.63 -18.57
CA VAL A 136 19.77 3.67 -18.25
C VAL A 136 19.75 2.44 -19.13
#